data_AF-A0A9X2P7J0-F1
#
_entry.id   AF-A0A9X2P7J0-F1
#
_cell.length_a   1.000
_cell.length_b   1.000
_cell.length_c   1.000
_cell.angle_alpha   90.00
_cell.angle_beta   90.00
_cell.angle_gamma   90.00
#
_symmetry.space_group_name_H-M   'P 1'
#
loop_
_entity.id
_entity.type
_entity.pdbx_description
1 polymer ?
#
loop_
_entity_poly.entity_id
_entity_poly.type
_entity_poly.pdbx_seq_one_letter_code
_entity_poly.pdbx_strand_id
1 'polypeptide(L)'
;MEEIIPVKKEKDKTERERQTFYRVTFKNNCNLLQIADNKANMIISINALVISSIIAITGYGTISHQLDVRGPMTLIPILLLLSTCLASTILAVRAAKPKILGKNQKTQEKGKSSMLFFGESATYNLDEYLKEIDRILPSKEEINQQMSIALFYQGKVLNRKYNLLGHAYNVFILGLGVGVVTFLVHLIVAS
;
A
#
# COMPACT_ATOMS: atom_id res chain seq x y z
N MET A 1 25.49 55.33 31.98
CA MET A 1 24.26 55.04 31.24
C MET A 1 24.53 53.75 30.49
N GLU A 2 24.14 52.63 31.08
CA GLU A 2 24.49 51.30 30.58
C GLU A 2 23.45 50.90 29.54
N GLU A 3 23.91 50.74 28.30
CA GLU A 3 23.06 50.45 27.15
C GLU A 3 22.54 49.01 27.26
N ILE A 4 21.25 48.87 27.57
CA ILE A 4 20.58 47.58 27.66
C ILE A 4 20.43 47.04 26.23
N ILE A 5 21.39 46.23 25.79
CA ILE A 5 21.34 45.50 24.52
C ILE A 5 20.12 44.57 24.58
N PRO A 6 19.12 44.68 23.69
CA PRO A 6 17.97 43.78 23.72
C PRO A 6 18.44 42.39 23.30
N VAL A 7 18.39 41.43 24.23
CA VAL A 7 18.64 40.01 23.96
C VAL A 7 17.64 39.55 22.89
N LYS A 8 18.15 39.36 21.66
CA LYS A 8 17.39 38.85 20.52
C LYS A 8 16.93 37.43 20.86
N LYS A 9 15.64 37.27 21.18
CA LYS A 9 15.03 35.98 21.51
C LYS A 9 15.40 34.95 20.43
N GLU A 10 16.10 33.90 20.85
CA GLU A 10 16.47 32.70 20.08
C GLU A 10 15.22 31.86 19.73
N LYS A 11 14.21 32.46 19.09
CA LYS A 11 12.83 31.94 19.07
C LYS A 11 12.32 31.43 17.72
N ASP A 12 13.13 31.32 16.68
CA ASP A 12 12.59 31.04 15.33
C ASP A 12 13.25 29.85 14.60
N LYS A 13 14.34 29.28 15.12
CA LYS A 13 15.02 28.15 14.47
C LYS A 13 14.24 26.84 14.65
N THR A 14 13.87 26.54 15.90
CA THR A 14 13.13 25.32 16.27
C THR A 14 11.73 25.24 15.66
N GLU A 15 11.05 26.38 15.47
CA GLU A 15 9.71 26.40 14.85
C GLU A 15 9.77 26.06 13.35
N ARG A 16 10.74 26.64 12.63
CA ARG A 16 10.98 26.32 11.22
C ARG A 16 11.43 24.88 11.02
N GLU A 17 12.30 24.37 11.91
CA GLU A 17 12.71 22.96 11.90
C GLU A 17 11.52 22.03 12.10
N ARG A 18 10.62 22.34 13.04
CA ARG A 18 9.41 21.55 13.30
C ARG A 18 8.43 21.57 12.12
N GLN A 19 8.17 22.74 11.54
CA GLN A 19 7.35 22.85 10.33
C GLN A 19 7.95 22.06 9.16
N THR A 20 9.28 22.12 9.00
CA THR A 20 10.02 21.38 7.97
C THR A 20 9.90 19.89 8.20
N PHE A 21 10.08 19.42 9.45
CA PHE A 21 9.93 18.01 9.81
C PHE A 21 8.56 17.47 9.41
N TYR A 22 7.47 18.13 9.82
CA TYR A 22 6.13 17.67 9.48
C TYR A 22 5.86 17.72 7.97
N ARG A 23 6.29 18.79 7.29
CA ARG A 23 6.11 18.94 5.84
C ARG A 23 6.85 17.85 5.06
N VAL A 24 8.11 17.59 5.40
CA VAL A 24 8.95 16.57 4.74
C VAL A 24 8.39 15.19 5.03
N THR A 25 8.03 14.89 6.28
CA THR A 25 7.52 13.57 6.67
C THR A 25 6.18 13.27 6.03
N PHE A 26 5.24 14.23 6.02
CA PHE A 26 3.94 14.07 5.34
C PHE A 26 4.12 13.84 3.84
N LYS A 27 4.97 14.65 3.19
CA LYS A 27 5.28 14.48 1.76
C LYS A 27 5.92 13.12 1.49
N ASN A 28 6.85 12.68 2.33
CA ASN A 28 7.50 11.38 2.22
C ASN A 28 6.48 10.24 2.36
N ASN A 29 5.60 10.27 3.35
CA ASN A 29 4.56 9.26 3.54
C ASN A 29 3.60 9.20 2.34
N CYS A 30 3.18 10.36 1.81
CA CYS A 30 2.36 10.43 0.60
C CYS A 30 3.09 9.81 -0.61
N ASN A 31 4.37 10.15 -0.80
CA ASN A 31 5.19 9.56 -1.86
C ASN A 31 5.34 8.05 -1.70
N LEU A 32 5.63 7.55 -0.49
CA LEU A 32 5.74 6.11 -0.23
C LEU A 32 4.40 5.40 -0.46
N LEU A 33 3.27 6.05 -0.14
CA LEU A 33 1.94 5.53 -0.43
C LEU A 33 1.73 5.37 -1.94
N GLN A 34 2.10 6.38 -2.72
CA GLN A 34 2.04 6.32 -4.20
C GLN A 34 2.99 5.26 -4.76
N ILE A 35 4.19 5.10 -4.20
CA ILE A 35 5.13 4.04 -4.59
C ILE A 35 4.52 2.66 -4.32
N ALA A 36 3.86 2.46 -3.18
CA ALA A 36 3.19 1.20 -2.87
C ALA A 36 2.07 0.90 -3.87
N ASP A 37 1.27 1.91 -4.25
CA ASP A 37 0.19 1.75 -5.23
C ASP A 37 0.74 1.46 -6.63
N ASN A 38 1.82 2.13 -7.03
CA ASN A 38 2.52 1.84 -8.28
C ASN A 38 3.09 0.42 -8.32
N LYS A 39 3.68 -0.06 -7.21
CA LYS A 39 4.17 -1.44 -7.12
C LYS A 39 3.04 -2.46 -7.16
N ALA A 40 1.90 -2.18 -6.53
CA ALA A 40 0.72 -3.05 -6.63
C ALA A 40 0.23 -3.14 -8.08
N ASN A 41 0.12 -2.01 -8.78
CA ASN A 41 -0.24 -1.96 -10.20
C ASN A 41 0.76 -2.75 -11.06
N MET A 42 2.06 -2.66 -10.79
CA MET A 42 3.08 -3.43 -11.51
C MET A 42 2.87 -4.94 -11.37
N ILE A 43 2.63 -5.46 -10.15
CA ILE A 43 2.35 -6.90 -9.96
C ILE A 43 1.08 -7.31 -10.70
N ILE A 44 0.02 -6.52 -10.59
CA ILE A 44 -1.26 -6.81 -11.26
C ILE A 44 -1.03 -6.92 -12.78
N SER A 45 -0.31 -5.97 -13.38
CA SER A 45 0.01 -5.98 -14.81
C SER A 45 0.86 -7.19 -15.21
N ILE A 46 1.91 -7.53 -14.44
CA ILE A 46 2.75 -8.70 -14.73
C ILE A 46 1.94 -9.99 -14.64
N ASN A 47 1.13 -10.16 -13.61
CA ASN A 47 0.27 -11.35 -13.46
C ASN A 47 -0.75 -11.44 -14.60
N ALA A 48 -1.33 -10.32 -15.04
CA ALA A 48 -2.24 -10.29 -16.17
C ALA A 48 -1.55 -10.73 -17.48
N LEU A 49 -0.32 -10.27 -17.71
CA LEU A 49 0.49 -10.70 -18.86
C LEU A 49 0.80 -12.20 -18.82
N VAL A 50 1.19 -12.74 -17.66
CA VAL A 50 1.47 -14.17 -17.48
C VAL A 50 0.21 -14.99 -17.75
N ILE A 51 -0.91 -14.64 -17.13
CA ILE A 51 -2.20 -15.33 -17.33
C ILE A 51 -2.63 -15.27 -18.80
N SER A 52 -2.56 -14.09 -19.43
CA SER A 52 -2.91 -13.92 -20.84
C SER A 52 -2.02 -14.77 -21.76
N SER A 53 -0.72 -14.85 -21.49
CA SER A 53 0.22 -15.66 -22.27
C SER A 53 -0.08 -17.16 -22.14
N ILE A 54 -0.37 -17.64 -20.92
CA ILE A 54 -0.75 -19.03 -20.68
C ILE A 54 -2.04 -19.39 -21.42
N ILE A 55 -3.05 -18.52 -21.35
CA ILE A 55 -4.33 -18.72 -22.07
C ILE A 55 -4.11 -18.72 -23.57
N ALA A 56 -3.27 -17.84 -24.11
CA ALA A 56 -2.97 -17.79 -25.53
C ALA A 56 -2.28 -19.08 -26.01
N ILE A 57 -1.26 -19.56 -25.30
CA ILE A 57 -0.53 -20.79 -25.64
C ILE A 57 -1.45 -22.01 -25.54
N THR A 58 -2.20 -22.14 -24.45
CA THR A 58 -3.10 -23.26 -24.22
C THR A 58 -4.26 -23.25 -25.22
N GLY A 59 -4.87 -22.08 -25.44
CA GLY A 59 -5.96 -21.89 -26.39
C GLY A 59 -5.53 -22.19 -27.83
N TYR A 60 -4.40 -21.63 -28.28
CA TYR A 60 -3.87 -21.93 -29.61
C TYR A 60 -3.57 -23.42 -29.79
N GLY A 61 -2.91 -24.06 -28.81
CA GLY A 61 -2.57 -25.46 -28.92
C GLY A 61 -3.76 -26.43 -28.84
N THR A 62 -4.87 -26.02 -28.21
CA THR A 62 -6.14 -26.77 -28.30
C THR A 62 -6.78 -26.68 -29.69
N ILE A 63 -6.72 -25.51 -30.34
CA ILE A 63 -7.30 -25.28 -31.67
C ILE A 63 -6.45 -25.92 -32.76
N SER A 64 -5.12 -25.90 -32.63
CA SER A 64 -4.20 -26.47 -33.60
C SER A 64 -4.03 -27.99 -33.49
N HIS A 65 -4.70 -28.66 -32.55
CA HIS A 65 -4.50 -30.08 -32.21
C HIS A 65 -3.04 -30.46 -31.85
N GLN A 66 -2.16 -29.47 -31.61
CA GLN A 66 -0.75 -29.70 -31.30
C GLN A 66 -0.48 -29.90 -29.81
N LEU A 67 -1.40 -29.48 -28.93
CA LEU A 67 -1.33 -29.80 -27.51
C LEU A 67 -2.33 -30.93 -27.22
N ASP A 68 -1.81 -32.11 -26.89
CA ASP A 68 -2.64 -33.16 -26.32
C ASP A 68 -2.94 -32.82 -24.84
N VAL A 69 -3.87 -31.88 -24.62
CA VAL A 69 -4.32 -31.42 -23.29
C VAL A 69 -5.09 -32.53 -22.53
N ARG A 70 -5.15 -33.75 -23.08
CA ARG A 70 -5.81 -34.91 -22.48
C ARG A 70 -5.00 -35.54 -21.34
N GLY A 71 -3.69 -35.27 -21.25
CA GLY A 71 -2.85 -35.76 -20.16
C GLY A 71 -2.98 -34.90 -18.89
N PRO A 72 -3.34 -35.47 -17.72
CA PRO A 72 -3.38 -34.71 -16.46
C PRO A 72 -2.02 -34.11 -16.07
N MET A 73 -0.91 -34.68 -16.56
CA MET A 73 0.46 -34.25 -16.26
C MET A 73 0.79 -32.85 -16.81
N THR A 74 0.26 -32.48 -17.98
CA THR A 74 0.51 -31.19 -18.67
C THR A 74 -0.29 -30.05 -18.05
N LEU A 75 -1.44 -30.36 -17.44
CA LEU A 75 -2.33 -29.38 -16.79
C LEU A 75 -1.81 -28.90 -15.44
N ILE A 76 -1.02 -29.72 -14.74
CA ILE A 76 -0.49 -29.41 -13.40
C ILE A 76 0.32 -28.09 -13.38
N PRO A 77 1.38 -27.89 -14.19
CA PRO A 77 2.16 -26.66 -14.14
C PRO A 77 1.35 -25.43 -14.55
N ILE A 78 0.40 -25.57 -15.49
CA ILE A 78 -0.49 -24.51 -15.95
C ILE A 78 -1.42 -24.05 -14.83
N LEU A 79 -2.13 -25.00 -14.19
CA LEU A 79 -3.04 -24.70 -13.08
C LEU A 79 -2.30 -24.12 -11.87
N LEU A 80 -1.10 -24.63 -11.59
CA LEU A 80 -0.26 -24.11 -10.52
C LEU A 80 0.13 -22.65 -10.77
N LEU A 81 0.60 -22.31 -11.97
CA LEU A 81 0.93 -20.93 -12.33
C LEU A 81 -0.31 -20.02 -12.29
N LEU A 82 -1.45 -20.46 -12.86
CA LEU A 82 -2.67 -19.66 -12.84
C LEU A 82 -3.18 -19.41 -11.41
N SER A 83 -3.16 -20.43 -10.55
CA SER A 83 -3.60 -20.31 -9.16
C SER A 83 -2.71 -19.35 -8.34
N THR A 84 -1.40 -19.42 -8.54
CA THR A 84 -0.42 -18.58 -7.81
C THR A 84 -0.43 -17.14 -8.31
N CYS A 85 -0.53 -16.91 -9.63
CA CYS A 85 -0.76 -15.58 -10.20
C CYS A 85 -2.08 -14.97 -9.72
N LEU A 86 -3.16 -15.75 -9.67
CA LEU A 86 -4.45 -15.28 -9.16
C LEU A 86 -4.34 -14.88 -7.68
N ALA A 87 -3.74 -15.74 -6.85
CA ALA A 87 -3.53 -15.46 -5.43
C ALA A 87 -2.68 -14.20 -5.20
N SER A 88 -1.60 -14.04 -5.97
CA SER A 88 -0.76 -12.83 -5.94
C SER A 88 -1.53 -11.57 -6.35
N THR A 89 -2.31 -11.63 -7.43
CA THR A 89 -3.14 -10.50 -7.90
C THR A 89 -4.18 -10.11 -6.85
N ILE A 90 -4.83 -11.07 -6.20
CA ILE A 90 -5.79 -10.78 -5.12
C ILE A 90 -5.10 -10.01 -3.98
N LEU A 91 -3.89 -10.42 -3.58
CA LEU A 91 -3.12 -9.72 -2.54
C LEU A 91 -2.73 -8.30 -2.99
N ALA A 92 -2.29 -8.13 -4.23
CA ALA A 92 -1.93 -6.82 -4.79
C ALA A 92 -3.15 -5.87 -4.88
N VAL A 93 -4.29 -6.37 -5.34
CA VAL A 93 -5.55 -5.60 -5.37
C VAL A 93 -5.99 -5.22 -3.97
N ARG A 94 -5.82 -6.11 -2.97
CA ARG A 94 -6.10 -5.77 -1.57
C ARG A 94 -5.16 -4.71 -1.01
N ALA A 95 -3.92 -4.62 -1.48
CA ALA A 95 -2.98 -3.57 -1.11
C ALA A 95 -3.35 -2.22 -1.76
N ALA A 96 -3.79 -2.23 -3.02
CA ALA A 96 -4.22 -1.04 -3.76
C ALA A 96 -5.59 -0.50 -3.30
N LYS A 97 -6.46 -1.36 -2.75
CA LYS A 97 -7.80 -0.97 -2.32
C LYS A 97 -7.74 0.15 -1.26
N PRO A 98 -8.40 1.30 -1.48
CA PRO A 98 -8.46 2.36 -0.48
C PRO A 98 -9.22 1.86 0.75
N LYS A 99 -8.56 1.87 1.91
CA LYS A 99 -9.19 1.49 3.18
C LYS A 99 -9.32 2.70 4.08
N ILE A 100 -10.57 3.07 4.35
CA ILE A 100 -10.93 4.15 5.28
C ILE A 100 -10.73 3.57 6.69
N LEU A 101 -9.71 4.01 7.42
CA LEU A 101 -9.39 3.47 8.74
C LEU A 101 -10.40 3.91 9.83
N GLY A 102 -11.24 4.94 9.61
CA GLY A 102 -12.14 5.47 10.63
C GLY A 102 -13.50 4.79 10.77
N LYS A 103 -14.05 4.13 9.74
CA LYS A 103 -15.44 3.61 9.81
C LYS A 103 -15.63 2.44 10.80
N ASN A 104 -14.57 1.70 11.13
CA ASN A 104 -14.65 0.47 11.94
C ASN A 104 -13.82 0.50 13.24
N GLN A 105 -13.18 1.63 13.58
CA GLN A 105 -12.45 1.79 14.85
C GLN A 105 -13.30 2.55 15.87
N LYS A 106 -14.54 2.09 16.11
CA LYS A 106 -15.36 2.56 17.26
C LYS A 106 -14.75 2.22 18.64
N THR A 107 -13.58 1.58 18.68
CA THR A 107 -12.89 1.12 19.89
C THR A 107 -11.58 1.86 20.15
N GLN A 108 -11.16 2.81 19.31
CA GLN A 108 -10.03 3.66 19.69
C GLN A 108 -10.50 4.72 20.68
N GLU A 109 -9.88 4.70 21.85
CA GLU A 109 -10.00 5.68 22.94
C GLU A 109 -10.33 7.07 22.38
N LYS A 110 -11.43 7.66 22.86
CA LYS A 110 -12.04 8.95 22.44
C LYS A 110 -11.11 10.20 22.45
N GLY A 111 -9.79 10.04 22.50
CA GLY A 111 -8.82 11.14 22.56
C GLY A 111 -7.57 10.98 21.69
N LYS A 112 -7.46 9.95 20.83
CA LYS A 112 -6.23 9.70 20.04
C LYS A 112 -6.46 9.55 18.52
N SER A 113 -7.48 10.20 17.98
CA SER A 113 -7.67 10.32 16.53
C SER A 113 -7.36 11.76 16.08
N SER A 114 -6.91 11.89 14.82
CA SER A 114 -6.58 13.19 14.24
C SER A 114 -7.55 13.55 13.15
N MET A 115 -8.13 14.74 13.26
CA MET A 115 -9.00 15.29 12.23
C MET A 115 -8.27 15.49 10.89
N LEU A 116 -6.94 15.67 10.93
CA LEU A 116 -6.11 15.77 9.72
C LEU A 116 -5.95 14.43 8.98
N PHE A 117 -6.35 13.32 9.60
CA PHE A 117 -6.33 12.01 8.97
C PHE A 117 -7.65 11.76 8.24
N PHE A 118 -7.57 11.50 6.93
CA PHE A 118 -8.73 11.29 6.06
C PHE A 118 -9.75 10.25 6.57
N GLY A 119 -9.28 9.21 7.28
CA GLY A 119 -10.17 8.20 7.83
C GLY A 119 -11.12 8.74 8.89
N GLU A 120 -10.67 9.72 9.68
CA GLU A 120 -11.45 10.39 10.73
C GLU A 120 -12.15 11.63 10.17
N SER A 121 -11.51 12.42 9.31
CA SER A 121 -12.12 13.63 8.74
C SER A 121 -13.44 13.32 8.01
N ALA A 122 -13.57 12.13 7.44
CA ALA A 122 -14.77 11.66 6.76
C ALA A 122 -15.96 11.35 7.70
N THR A 123 -15.76 11.36 9.03
CA THR A 123 -16.84 11.14 10.00
C THR A 123 -17.47 12.42 10.54
N TYR A 124 -16.85 13.57 10.30
CA TYR A 124 -17.35 14.88 10.73
C TYR A 124 -18.41 15.41 9.76
N ASN A 125 -19.45 16.06 10.28
CA ASN A 125 -20.26 16.99 9.48
C ASN A 125 -19.56 18.36 9.37
N LEU A 126 -20.06 19.26 8.52
CA LEU A 126 -19.41 20.54 8.26
C LEU A 126 -19.28 21.40 9.53
N ASP A 127 -20.33 21.47 10.35
CA ASP A 127 -20.33 22.31 11.56
C ASP A 127 -19.36 21.76 12.63
N GLU A 128 -19.32 20.45 12.81
CA GLU A 128 -18.36 19.78 13.69
C GLU A 128 -16.92 19.97 13.20
N TYR A 129 -16.71 19.91 11.87
CA TYR A 129 -15.41 20.17 11.25
C TYR A 129 -14.94 21.61 11.55
N LEU A 130 -15.78 22.61 11.26
CA LEU A 130 -15.41 24.02 11.49
C LEU A 130 -15.12 24.28 12.97
N LYS A 131 -15.95 23.74 13.87
CA LYS A 131 -15.76 23.89 15.32
C LYS A 131 -14.44 23.29 15.82
N GLU A 132 -14.05 22.12 15.31
CA GLU A 132 -12.75 21.53 15.68
C GLU A 132 -11.57 22.31 15.10
N ILE A 133 -11.68 22.84 13.88
CA ILE A 133 -10.63 23.71 13.31
C ILE A 133 -10.43 24.97 14.15
N ASP A 134 -11.52 25.63 14.56
CA ASP A 134 -11.46 26.83 15.40
C ASP A 134 -10.88 26.54 16.78
N ARG A 135 -11.04 25.31 17.30
CA ARG A 135 -10.42 24.86 18.56
C ARG A 135 -8.91 24.63 18.42
N ILE A 136 -8.49 23.97 17.33
CA ILE A 136 -7.11 23.48 17.17
C ILE A 136 -6.17 24.58 16.66
N LEU A 137 -6.60 25.40 15.71
CA LEU A 137 -5.74 26.41 15.05
C LEU A 137 -5.05 27.41 16.00
N PRO A 138 -5.68 27.87 17.09
CA PRO A 138 -5.04 28.79 18.03
C PRO A 138 -3.85 28.18 18.78
N SER A 139 -3.82 26.85 18.96
CA SER A 139 -2.83 26.15 19.77
C SER A 139 -1.77 25.46 18.91
N LYS A 140 -0.53 25.98 18.95
CA LYS A 140 0.63 25.33 18.31
C LYS A 140 0.84 23.90 18.80
N GLU A 141 0.59 23.66 20.09
CA GLU A 141 0.75 22.33 20.70
C GLU A 141 -0.29 21.35 20.18
N GLU A 142 -1.56 21.76 20.09
CA GLU A 142 -2.62 20.92 19.52
C GLU A 142 -2.38 20.63 18.04
N ILE A 143 -1.97 21.62 17.25
CA ILE A 143 -1.60 21.40 15.84
C ILE A 143 -0.52 20.32 15.73
N ASN A 144 0.57 20.45 16.49
CA ASN A 144 1.67 19.47 16.46
C ASN A 144 1.19 18.07 16.87
N GLN A 145 0.34 17.98 17.90
CA GLN A 145 -0.24 16.71 18.35
C GLN A 145 -1.11 16.08 17.25
N GLN A 146 -1.99 16.86 16.62
CA GLN A 146 -2.85 16.41 15.52
C GLN A 146 -2.03 15.95 14.31
N MET A 147 -0.97 16.67 13.95
CA MET A 147 -0.05 16.28 12.88
C MET A 147 0.69 14.97 13.23
N SER A 148 1.17 14.83 14.46
CA SER A 148 1.85 13.61 14.93
C SER A 148 0.94 12.38 14.85
N ILE A 149 -0.29 12.51 15.32
CA ILE A 149 -1.30 11.45 15.25
C ILE A 149 -1.61 11.10 13.79
N ALA A 150 -1.77 12.10 12.91
CA ALA A 150 -2.01 11.87 11.49
C ALA A 150 -0.85 11.11 10.83
N LEU A 151 0.40 11.52 11.09
CA LEU A 151 1.59 10.83 10.57
C LEU A 151 1.70 9.39 11.09
N PHE A 152 1.37 9.14 12.35
CA PHE A 152 1.35 7.79 12.92
C PHE A 152 0.36 6.87 12.18
N TYR A 153 -0.87 7.34 11.93
CA TYR A 153 -1.86 6.54 11.20
C TYR A 153 -1.51 6.36 9.73
N GLN A 154 -0.94 7.39 9.07
CA GLN A 154 -0.41 7.25 7.72
C GLN A 154 0.68 6.18 7.65
N GLY A 155 1.61 6.16 8.62
CA GLY A 155 2.63 5.13 8.74
C GLY A 155 2.04 3.72 8.92
N LYS A 156 0.98 3.58 9.72
CA LYS A 156 0.27 2.30 9.89
C LYS A 156 -0.39 1.82 8.61
N VAL A 157 -1.01 2.72 7.83
CA VAL A 157 -1.58 2.40 6.52
C VAL A 157 -0.49 1.96 5.56
N LEU A 158 0.64 2.68 5.54
CA LEU A 158 1.78 2.38 4.70
C LEU A 158 2.35 0.98 5.00
N ASN A 159 2.66 0.69 6.27
CA ASN A 159 3.18 -0.61 6.70
C ASN A 159 2.25 -1.76 6.26
N ARG A 160 0.94 -1.57 6.40
CA ARG A 160 -0.03 -2.59 5.99
C ARG A 160 -0.03 -2.83 4.48
N LYS A 161 0.03 -1.77 3.65
CA LYS A 161 0.13 -1.91 2.20
C LYS A 161 1.42 -2.63 1.80
N TYR A 162 2.56 -2.24 2.38
CA TYR A 162 3.84 -2.88 2.12
C TYR A 162 3.87 -4.36 2.53
N ASN A 163 3.26 -4.74 3.66
CA ASN A 163 3.16 -6.15 4.06
C ASN A 163 2.31 -6.98 3.09
N LEU A 164 1.13 -6.49 2.72
CA LEU A 164 0.28 -7.17 1.73
C LEU A 164 0.98 -7.34 0.38
N LEU A 165 1.69 -6.28 -0.05
CA LEU A 165 2.46 -6.29 -1.27
C LEU A 165 3.65 -7.26 -1.20
N GLY A 166 4.34 -7.33 -0.06
CA GLY A 166 5.39 -8.32 0.20
C GLY A 166 4.88 -9.75 0.08
N HIS A 167 3.71 -10.05 0.65
CA HIS A 167 3.07 -11.35 0.47
C HIS A 167 2.70 -11.62 -1.00
N ALA A 168 2.19 -10.62 -1.72
CA ALA A 168 1.86 -10.76 -3.16
C ALA A 168 3.09 -11.14 -4.00
N TYR A 169 4.23 -10.47 -3.76
CA TYR A 169 5.50 -10.79 -4.41
C TYR A 169 5.99 -12.19 -4.06
N ASN A 170 5.96 -12.57 -2.78
CA ASN A 170 6.44 -13.88 -2.37
C ASN A 170 5.62 -15.01 -2.99
N VAL A 171 4.28 -14.88 -3.03
CA VAL A 171 3.40 -15.86 -3.68
C VAL A 171 3.68 -15.93 -5.18
N PHE A 172 3.87 -14.80 -5.85
CA PHE A 172 4.19 -14.78 -7.28
C PHE A 172 5.53 -15.44 -7.57
N ILE A 173 6.59 -15.07 -6.85
CA ILE A 173 7.95 -15.59 -7.07
C ILE A 173 8.00 -17.09 -6.79
N LEU A 174 7.41 -17.55 -5.69
CA LEU A 174 7.34 -18.98 -5.37
C LEU A 174 6.52 -19.74 -6.41
N GLY A 175 5.37 -19.20 -6.81
CA GLY A 175 4.53 -19.82 -7.83
C GLY A 175 5.22 -19.93 -9.18
N LEU A 176 5.88 -18.87 -9.61
CA LEU A 176 6.65 -18.83 -10.85
C LEU A 176 7.82 -19.82 -10.79
N GLY A 177 8.59 -19.83 -9.71
CA GLY A 177 9.71 -20.75 -9.52
C GLY A 177 9.28 -22.22 -9.55
N VAL A 178 8.28 -22.58 -8.74
CA VAL A 178 7.75 -23.96 -8.68
C VAL A 178 7.09 -24.35 -10.01
N GLY A 179 6.36 -23.44 -10.65
CA GLY A 179 5.72 -23.69 -11.94
C GLY A 179 6.72 -23.96 -13.06
N VAL A 180 7.78 -23.16 -13.14
CA VAL A 180 8.86 -23.35 -14.13
C VAL A 180 9.59 -24.67 -13.89
N VAL A 181 9.94 -25.00 -12.64
CA VAL A 181 10.60 -26.28 -12.32
C VAL A 181 9.71 -27.47 -12.69
N THR A 182 8.41 -27.40 -12.36
CA THR A 182 7.44 -28.46 -12.69
C THR A 182 7.31 -28.65 -14.20
N PHE A 183 7.29 -27.54 -14.96
CA PHE A 183 7.26 -27.58 -16.42
C PHE A 183 8.53 -28.20 -17.03
N LEU A 184 9.71 -27.84 -16.53
CA LEU A 184 10.97 -28.40 -17.00
C LEU A 184 11.07 -29.91 -16.72
N VAL A 185 10.68 -30.35 -15.53
CA VAL A 185 10.64 -31.79 -15.19
C VAL A 185 9.68 -32.53 -16.12
N HIS A 186 8.51 -31.95 -16.40
CA HIS A 186 7.57 -32.54 -17.35
C HIS A 186 8.18 -32.69 -18.75
N LEU A 187 8.88 -31.66 -19.25
CA LEU A 187 9.54 -31.71 -20.57
C LEU A 187 10.59 -32.83 -20.63
N ILE A 188 11.41 -32.99 -19.58
CA ILE A 188 12.42 -34.05 -19.51
C ILE A 188 11.78 -35.44 -19.48
N VAL A 189 10.68 -35.63 -18.73
CA VAL A 189 9.98 -36.92 -18.62
C VAL A 189 9.17 -37.26 -19.88
N ALA A 190 8.71 -36.24 -20.62
CA ALA A 190 7.95 -36.40 -21.85
C ALA A 190 8.84 -36.52 -23.11
N SER A 191 10.15 -36.22 -23.00
CA SER A 191 11.16 -36.39 -24.05
C SER A 191 11.74 -37.80 -24.08
#